data_AF-A0A0M9WVW2-F1
#
_entry.id   AF-A0A0M9WVW2-F1
#
_cell.length_a   1.000
_cell.length_b   1.000
_cell.length_c   1.000
_cell.angle_alpha   90.00
_cell.angle_beta   90.00
_cell.angle_gamma   90.00
#
_symmetry.space_group_name_H-M   'P 1'
#
loop_
_entity.id
_entity.type
_entity.pdbx_description
1 polymer ?
#
loop_
_entity_poly.entity_id
_entity_poly.type
_entity_poly.pdbx_seq_one_letter_code
_entity_poly.pdbx_strand_id
1 'polypeptide(L)'
;MGSFLTEIKQKRTIEELVEFIKGVYENDTSSYLPALISEGSFIGTEESDFYLKVVLKHKALDINKTWLKGNLQFYLNQDEDIYDSLDLYKIFVHNLIVYRNFKETSVYEINPNLTSNENYSELGVKDLKYVDAIYISGMQQNEVQNVIQYEKKGSDEHLKVSKKFLADYVVHEDSEWNTVYELVVEFEYRNKTNTFEQLDYQNNESAFIDISTSSGDIMILGSIKVPFKKEDRKERTIKVIDLNNHILRNHNPKNYNGDTDEGFVVFSKEAYEILKESYYFYGIEIIDRQDITKSILVDYFPEKIVFFEAEYNKLPDKIKDKIDIYNQEILYNLDEIISKAMFEMQLNSSWGWEKYLEPDKLLASLFRERYFNISTDRNLSFTYPNNLAEFGEFINIIEEISKIRLDRFNQQSAEVIALTNIRDKANIDELTNSSIINLYLKYCYAVNKRLREE
;
A
#
# COMPACT_ATOMS: atom_id res chain seq x y z
N MET A 1 -9.53 20.85 -5.12
CA MET A 1 -8.30 21.61 -5.43
C MET A 1 -8.56 22.36 -6.71
N GLY A 2 -8.31 23.68 -6.73
CA GLY A 2 -8.38 24.46 -7.97
C GLY A 2 -7.33 23.99 -8.97
N SER A 3 -7.43 24.43 -10.23
CA SER A 3 -6.32 24.25 -11.18
C SER A 3 -5.08 25.00 -10.66
N PHE A 4 -3.88 24.42 -10.80
CA PHE A 4 -2.60 25.03 -10.42
C PHE A 4 -2.47 26.46 -10.97
N LEU A 5 -2.98 26.66 -12.19
CA LEU A 5 -3.00 27.93 -12.88
C LEU A 5 -3.76 29.02 -12.11
N THR A 6 -4.86 28.67 -11.43
CA THR A 6 -5.64 29.59 -10.60
C THR A 6 -4.82 30.08 -9.39
N GLU A 7 -4.02 29.21 -8.78
CA GLU A 7 -3.18 29.55 -7.64
C GLU A 7 -1.96 30.37 -8.07
N ILE A 8 -1.37 30.05 -9.23
CA ILE A 8 -0.28 30.82 -9.84
C ILE A 8 -0.73 32.24 -10.18
N LYS A 9 -1.94 32.43 -10.74
CA LYS A 9 -2.49 33.76 -11.05
C LYS A 9 -2.66 34.67 -9.82
N GLN A 10 -2.62 34.13 -8.61
CA GLN A 10 -2.71 34.91 -7.37
C GLN A 10 -1.34 35.39 -6.88
N LYS A 11 -0.24 34.88 -7.44
CA LYS A 11 1.12 35.28 -7.09
C LYS A 11 1.46 36.62 -7.73
N ARG A 12 2.14 37.48 -6.96
CA ARG A 12 2.52 38.85 -7.35
C ARG A 12 4.01 38.99 -7.60
N THR A 13 4.85 38.11 -7.05
CA THR A 13 6.30 38.11 -7.28
C THR A 13 6.80 36.78 -7.81
N ILE A 14 7.98 36.78 -8.43
CA ILE A 14 8.63 35.55 -8.91
C ILE A 14 9.02 34.65 -7.74
N GLU A 15 9.44 35.23 -6.62
CA GLU A 15 9.73 34.50 -5.38
C GLU A 15 8.50 33.73 -4.89
N GLU A 16 7.32 34.35 -4.85
CA GLU A 16 6.08 33.70 -4.45
C GLU A 16 5.70 32.53 -5.38
N LEU A 17 6.01 32.64 -6.68
CA LEU A 17 5.83 31.55 -7.64
C LEU A 17 6.79 30.40 -7.35
N VAL A 18 8.08 30.69 -7.12
CA VAL A 18 9.09 29.68 -6.80
C VAL A 18 8.75 28.96 -5.50
N GLU A 19 8.37 29.69 -4.46
CA GLU A 19 7.94 29.13 -3.17
C GLU A 19 6.68 28.28 -3.31
N PHE A 20 5.71 28.73 -4.11
CA PHE A 20 4.51 27.94 -4.40
C PHE A 20 4.87 26.60 -5.04
N ILE A 21 5.72 26.60 -6.07
CA ILE A 21 6.15 25.36 -6.75
C ILE A 21 6.91 24.45 -5.78
N LYS A 22 7.83 24.98 -4.95
CA LYS A 22 8.53 24.18 -3.92
C LYS A 22 7.54 23.58 -2.90
N GLY A 23 6.55 24.37 -2.47
CA GLY A 23 5.54 23.96 -1.50
C GLY A 23 4.70 22.76 -1.93
N VAL A 24 4.55 22.54 -3.24
CA VAL A 24 3.87 21.35 -3.82
C VAL A 24 4.61 20.06 -3.44
N TYR A 25 5.92 20.11 -3.24
CA TYR A 25 6.78 18.95 -2.96
C TYR A 25 7.19 18.85 -1.49
N GLU A 26 7.40 19.98 -0.80
CA GLU A 26 7.87 20.02 0.59
C GLU A 26 6.91 19.40 1.61
N ASN A 27 5.60 19.52 1.36
CA ASN A 27 4.53 19.11 2.28
C ASN A 27 3.74 17.89 1.79
N ASP A 28 4.18 17.27 0.70
CA ASP A 28 3.46 16.14 0.12
C ASP A 28 3.72 14.85 0.92
N THR A 29 2.71 14.37 1.65
CA THR A 29 2.75 13.10 2.38
C THR A 29 2.23 11.92 1.55
N SER A 30 1.87 12.13 0.28
CA SER A 30 1.45 11.08 -0.65
C SER A 30 2.56 10.07 -0.91
N SER A 31 2.20 8.81 -1.16
CA SER A 31 3.11 7.77 -1.67
C SER A 31 3.60 8.05 -3.10
N TYR A 32 2.96 8.99 -3.81
CA TYR A 32 3.28 9.38 -5.18
C TYR A 32 3.59 10.88 -5.28
N LEU A 33 4.69 11.20 -5.96
CA LEU A 33 5.16 12.56 -6.21
C LEU A 33 4.65 13.06 -7.58
N PRO A 34 4.13 14.29 -7.70
CA PRO A 34 3.73 14.86 -8.99
C PRO A 34 4.91 14.98 -9.96
N ALA A 35 4.87 14.25 -11.08
CA ALA A 35 5.97 14.16 -12.03
C ALA A 35 5.71 14.89 -13.36
N LEU A 36 4.44 14.99 -13.77
CA LEU A 36 3.98 15.79 -14.89
C LEU A 36 2.64 16.44 -14.52
N ILE A 37 2.51 17.75 -14.71
CA ILE A 37 1.28 18.50 -14.53
C ILE A 37 1.01 19.27 -15.80
N SER A 38 -0.04 18.86 -16.50
CA SER A 38 -0.45 19.36 -17.82
C SER A 38 0.60 19.10 -18.90
N GLU A 39 0.19 18.65 -20.08
CA GLU A 39 0.92 18.97 -21.31
C GLU A 39 0.36 20.31 -21.75
N GLY A 40 1.10 21.40 -21.52
CA GLY A 40 0.64 22.74 -21.91
C GLY A 40 0.14 22.75 -23.36
N SER A 41 -0.87 23.57 -23.63
CA SER A 41 -1.38 23.71 -24.99
C SER A 41 -0.35 24.50 -25.80
N PHE A 42 0.52 23.80 -26.53
CA PHE A 42 1.58 24.41 -27.35
C PHE A 42 1.06 25.42 -28.40
N ILE A 43 -0.27 25.55 -28.57
CA ILE A 43 -0.95 26.36 -29.59
C ILE A 43 -2.03 27.27 -28.97
N GLY A 44 -1.63 28.48 -28.58
CA GLY A 44 -2.14 29.71 -29.19
C GLY A 44 -3.56 30.25 -28.92
N THR A 45 -4.43 29.63 -28.11
CA THR A 45 -5.78 30.19 -27.84
C THR A 45 -6.01 30.67 -26.42
N GLU A 46 -5.39 30.07 -25.42
CA GLU A 46 -5.70 30.36 -24.01
C GLU A 46 -5.09 31.69 -23.52
N GLU A 47 -5.69 32.29 -22.48
CA GLU A 47 -5.19 33.53 -21.85
C GLU A 47 -3.89 33.27 -21.08
N SER A 48 -3.75 32.07 -20.54
CA SER A 48 -2.64 31.67 -19.68
C SER A 48 -2.46 30.17 -19.71
N ASP A 49 -1.23 29.69 -19.65
CA ASP A 49 -0.90 28.27 -19.65
C ASP A 49 0.20 27.98 -18.63
N PHE A 50 0.20 26.77 -18.07
CA PHE A 50 1.20 26.30 -17.13
C PHE A 50 1.54 24.84 -17.39
N TYR A 51 2.83 24.61 -17.61
CA TYR A 51 3.42 23.30 -17.80
C TYR A 51 4.43 23.05 -16.68
N LEU A 52 4.43 21.84 -16.11
CA LEU A 52 5.42 21.43 -15.12
C LEU A 52 5.78 19.96 -15.31
N LYS A 53 7.08 19.67 -15.28
CA LYS A 53 7.61 18.30 -15.23
C LYS A 53 8.74 18.18 -14.20
N VAL A 54 8.98 16.95 -13.76
CA VAL A 54 10.14 16.61 -12.93
C VAL A 54 11.23 15.99 -13.80
N VAL A 55 12.46 16.43 -13.55
CA VAL A 55 13.68 15.85 -14.12
C VAL A 55 14.61 15.40 -13.00
N LEU A 56 15.38 14.36 -13.27
CA LEU A 56 16.47 13.89 -12.44
C LEU A 56 17.76 14.57 -12.90
N LYS A 57 18.43 15.31 -12.01
CA LYS A 57 19.70 15.99 -12.29
C LYS A 57 20.81 15.40 -11.43
N HIS A 58 21.92 15.00 -12.04
CA HIS A 58 23.06 14.48 -11.28
C HIS A 58 23.58 15.53 -10.29
N LYS A 59 23.77 15.17 -9.01
CA LYS A 59 24.08 16.07 -7.88
C LYS A 59 25.22 17.04 -8.14
N ALA A 60 26.23 16.61 -8.90
CA ALA A 60 27.41 17.42 -9.25
C ALA A 60 27.16 18.55 -10.28
N LEU A 61 25.99 18.62 -10.92
CA LEU A 61 25.67 19.68 -11.88
C LEU A 61 25.01 20.90 -11.22
N ASP A 62 25.38 22.11 -11.62
CA ASP A 62 24.68 23.30 -11.14
C ASP A 62 23.39 23.57 -11.94
N ILE A 63 22.40 24.19 -11.29
CA ILE A 63 21.18 24.67 -11.95
C ILE A 63 21.45 26.09 -12.48
N ASN A 64 21.90 26.19 -13.73
CA ASN A 64 22.28 27.46 -14.36
C ASN A 64 21.49 27.78 -15.64
N LYS A 65 20.54 26.92 -16.01
CA LYS A 65 19.66 27.06 -17.18
C LYS A 65 18.43 26.20 -17.00
N THR A 66 17.46 26.36 -17.90
CA THR A 66 16.40 25.37 -18.11
C THR A 66 16.77 24.38 -19.20
N TRP A 67 16.35 23.13 -19.04
CA TRP A 67 16.54 22.02 -19.98
C TRP A 67 15.23 21.63 -20.70
N LEU A 68 14.26 22.54 -20.72
CA LEU A 68 12.94 22.40 -21.37
C LEU A 68 12.98 22.11 -22.89
N LYS A 69 14.15 21.97 -23.53
CA LYS A 69 14.35 21.98 -25.00
C LYS A 69 13.97 20.71 -25.77
N GLY A 70 13.35 19.69 -25.17
CA GLY A 70 12.93 18.48 -25.89
C GLY A 70 11.81 17.77 -25.13
N ASN A 71 10.57 18.21 -25.33
CA ASN A 71 9.42 17.75 -24.54
C ASN A 71 9.34 16.24 -24.49
N LEU A 72 9.57 15.68 -23.29
CA LEU A 72 9.43 14.27 -22.94
C LEU A 72 10.19 13.27 -23.86
N GLN A 73 11.13 13.76 -24.68
CA GLN A 73 11.94 12.90 -25.55
C GLN A 73 12.94 12.09 -24.73
N PHE A 74 13.03 10.80 -25.06
CA PHE A 74 14.09 9.92 -24.62
C PHE A 74 15.30 10.09 -25.55
N TYR A 75 16.48 10.36 -24.98
CA TYR A 75 17.74 10.42 -25.70
C TYR A 75 18.66 9.30 -25.19
N LEU A 76 18.92 8.29 -26.02
CA LEU A 76 20.15 7.50 -25.92
C LEU A 76 21.15 8.17 -26.83
N ASN A 77 22.05 8.99 -26.27
CA ASN A 77 23.15 9.52 -27.06
C ASN A 77 24.07 8.34 -27.39
N GLN A 78 24.27 8.09 -28.69
CA GLN A 78 25.45 7.34 -29.13
C GLN A 78 26.65 8.24 -28.82
N ASP A 79 27.63 7.70 -28.10
CA ASP A 79 28.77 8.40 -27.48
C ASP A 79 29.66 9.25 -28.45
N GLU A 80 29.32 9.33 -29.74
CA GLU A 80 30.24 9.80 -30.79
C GLU A 80 30.34 11.33 -30.93
N ASP A 81 29.44 12.13 -30.34
CA ASP A 81 29.39 13.61 -30.55
C ASP A 81 29.59 14.48 -29.29
N ILE A 82 29.92 13.91 -28.13
CA ILE A 82 30.14 14.71 -26.90
C ILE A 82 31.57 15.25 -26.87
N TYR A 83 31.86 16.22 -27.74
CA TYR A 83 33.17 16.90 -27.77
C TYR A 83 33.22 18.21 -26.98
N ASP A 84 32.10 18.67 -26.39
CA ASP A 84 31.99 19.98 -25.73
C ASP A 84 31.39 19.91 -24.31
N SER A 85 31.98 20.64 -23.35
CA SER A 85 31.57 20.63 -21.93
C SER A 85 30.15 21.16 -21.70
N LEU A 86 29.64 21.96 -22.65
CA LEU A 86 28.28 22.50 -22.65
C LEU A 86 27.19 21.45 -22.89
N ASP A 87 27.53 20.26 -23.40
CA ASP A 87 26.59 19.17 -23.73
C ASP A 87 26.55 18.03 -22.70
N LEU A 88 27.40 18.09 -21.66
CA LEU A 88 27.43 17.12 -20.55
C LEU A 88 26.06 16.93 -19.87
N TYR A 89 25.24 17.99 -19.79
CA TYR A 89 23.91 17.89 -19.17
C TYR A 89 22.99 16.88 -19.89
N LYS A 90 23.19 16.61 -21.18
CA LYS A 90 22.37 15.64 -21.94
C LYS A 90 22.56 14.20 -21.45
N ILE A 91 23.67 13.93 -20.75
CA ILE A 91 24.00 12.61 -20.18
C ILE A 91 23.53 12.50 -18.73
N PHE A 92 23.46 13.63 -18.02
CA PHE A 92 23.32 13.67 -16.56
C PHE A 92 22.03 14.34 -16.07
N VAL A 93 21.14 14.76 -16.99
CA VAL A 93 19.81 15.27 -16.71
C VAL A 93 18.80 14.47 -17.52
N HIS A 94 17.82 13.87 -16.84
CA HIS A 94 16.84 12.98 -17.46
C HIS A 94 15.42 13.41 -17.11
N ASN A 95 14.53 13.48 -18.10
CA ASN A 95 13.09 13.57 -17.80
C ASN A 95 12.68 12.35 -16.99
N LEU A 96 11.91 12.53 -15.91
CA LEU A 96 11.42 11.39 -15.12
C LEU A 96 10.36 10.60 -15.90
N ILE A 97 9.47 11.33 -16.58
CA ILE A 97 8.48 10.79 -17.52
C ILE A 97 8.95 11.11 -18.95
N VAL A 98 8.82 10.15 -19.86
CA VAL A 98 9.05 10.29 -21.30
C VAL A 98 7.84 9.80 -22.08
N TYR A 99 7.80 10.04 -23.39
CA TYR A 99 6.81 9.43 -24.27
C TYR A 99 7.40 8.31 -25.11
N ARG A 100 6.58 7.31 -25.41
CA ARG A 100 6.80 6.36 -26.52
C ARG A 100 5.61 6.33 -27.45
N ASN A 101 5.88 6.06 -28.73
CA ASN A 101 4.82 5.87 -29.71
C ASN A 101 4.23 4.46 -29.58
N PHE A 102 2.92 4.37 -29.35
CA PHE A 102 2.17 3.12 -29.29
C PHE A 102 0.84 3.28 -30.02
N LYS A 103 0.60 2.46 -31.06
CA LYS A 103 -0.62 2.51 -31.89
C LYS A 103 -1.03 3.93 -32.33
N GLU A 104 -0.09 4.66 -32.93
CA GLU A 104 -0.28 6.03 -33.43
C GLU A 104 -0.59 7.09 -32.35
N THR A 105 -0.51 6.72 -31.07
CA THR A 105 -0.63 7.65 -29.93
C THR A 105 0.69 7.75 -29.17
N SER A 106 0.98 8.92 -28.61
CA SER A 106 2.05 9.08 -27.62
C SER A 106 1.54 8.64 -26.26
N VAL A 107 2.20 7.67 -25.64
CA VAL A 107 1.88 7.20 -24.28
C VAL A 107 3.04 7.51 -23.35
N TYR A 108 2.72 7.92 -22.13
CA TYR A 108 3.73 8.27 -21.13
C TYR A 108 4.29 7.03 -20.45
N GLU A 109 5.59 7.04 -20.20
CA GLU A 109 6.27 6.00 -19.43
C GLU A 109 7.36 6.60 -18.54
N ILE A 110 7.82 5.81 -17.57
CA ILE A 110 9.02 6.16 -16.81
C ILE A 110 10.20 6.09 -17.77
N ASN A 111 11.14 7.02 -17.61
CA ASN A 111 12.38 6.99 -18.36
C ASN A 111 13.05 5.60 -18.31
N PRO A 112 13.31 4.96 -19.47
CA PRO A 112 13.90 3.63 -19.53
C PRO A 112 15.22 3.46 -18.76
N ASN A 113 15.97 4.54 -18.53
CA ASN A 113 17.19 4.51 -17.73
C ASN A 113 16.94 4.16 -16.25
N LEU A 114 15.69 4.28 -15.77
CA LEU A 114 15.28 3.98 -14.39
C LEU A 114 14.54 2.65 -14.27
N THR A 115 14.31 1.95 -15.38
CA THR A 115 13.49 0.73 -15.41
C THR A 115 14.28 -0.51 -15.81
N SER A 116 15.61 -0.39 -15.92
CA SER A 116 16.50 -1.49 -16.34
C SER A 116 16.83 -2.50 -15.24
N ASN A 117 16.19 -2.41 -14.07
CA ASN A 117 16.42 -3.31 -12.93
C ASN A 117 15.38 -4.44 -12.88
N GLU A 118 15.68 -5.52 -12.15
CA GLU A 118 14.80 -6.69 -12.00
C GLU A 118 13.53 -6.42 -11.18
N ASN A 119 13.50 -5.30 -10.45
CA ASN A 119 12.41 -4.90 -9.58
C ASN A 119 11.28 -4.19 -10.35
N TYR A 120 11.50 -3.80 -11.61
CA TYR A 120 10.50 -3.15 -12.45
C TYR A 120 9.90 -4.13 -13.47
N SER A 121 8.58 -4.13 -13.60
CA SER A 121 7.88 -4.91 -14.62
C SER A 121 6.78 -4.09 -15.30
N GLU A 122 6.83 -4.06 -16.62
CA GLU A 122 5.76 -3.49 -17.45
C GLU A 122 4.61 -4.50 -17.61
N LEU A 123 3.40 -4.07 -17.28
CA LEU A 123 2.17 -4.88 -17.43
C LEU A 123 1.45 -4.61 -18.75
N GLY A 124 1.60 -3.41 -19.32
CA GLY A 124 1.06 -3.04 -20.62
C GLY A 124 0.76 -1.56 -20.75
N VAL A 125 -0.10 -1.19 -21.71
CA VAL A 125 -0.53 0.20 -21.92
C VAL A 125 -1.97 0.36 -21.45
N LYS A 126 -2.22 1.33 -20.56
CA LYS A 126 -3.54 1.63 -20.02
C LYS A 126 -4.19 2.79 -20.77
N ASP A 127 -5.38 2.54 -21.31
CA ASP A 127 -6.25 3.53 -21.97
C ASP A 127 -5.55 4.41 -23.03
N LEU A 128 -4.47 3.92 -23.65
CA LEU A 128 -3.61 4.69 -24.57
C LEU A 128 -3.09 6.01 -23.96
N LYS A 129 -2.94 6.04 -22.64
CA LYS A 129 -2.42 7.21 -21.90
C LYS A 129 -1.03 6.98 -21.38
N TYR A 130 -0.83 5.89 -20.64
CA TYR A 130 0.45 5.62 -20.00
C TYR A 130 0.75 4.13 -19.96
N VAL A 131 2.01 3.82 -19.74
CA VAL A 131 2.51 2.46 -19.52
C VAL A 131 2.23 2.06 -18.08
N ASP A 132 1.38 1.06 -17.92
CA ASP A 132 1.07 0.46 -16.63
C ASP A 132 2.22 -0.47 -16.25
N ALA A 133 2.78 -0.23 -15.07
CA ALA A 133 3.96 -0.92 -14.61
C ALA A 133 3.96 -0.99 -13.09
N ILE A 134 4.63 -2.03 -12.58
CA ILE A 134 4.79 -2.29 -11.16
C ILE A 134 6.26 -2.28 -10.77
N TYR A 135 6.52 -1.83 -9.55
CA TYR A 135 7.81 -1.92 -8.89
C TYR A 135 7.68 -2.79 -7.64
N ILE A 136 8.63 -3.72 -7.49
CA ILE A 136 8.69 -4.72 -6.42
C ILE A 136 9.94 -4.42 -5.61
N SER A 137 9.79 -3.89 -4.40
CA SER A 137 10.97 -3.60 -3.57
C SER A 137 11.40 -4.81 -2.73
N GLY A 138 12.66 -5.23 -2.85
CA GLY A 138 13.30 -6.15 -1.92
C GLY A 138 13.05 -7.64 -2.19
N MET A 139 13.70 -8.50 -1.39
CA MET A 139 13.71 -9.97 -1.56
C MET A 139 12.33 -10.65 -1.42
N GLN A 140 11.29 -9.93 -0.98
CA GLN A 140 9.93 -10.45 -0.91
C GLN A 140 9.07 -9.84 -2.03
N GLN A 141 8.58 -10.69 -2.93
CA GLN A 141 7.74 -10.34 -4.10
C GLN A 141 6.35 -9.75 -3.75
N ASN A 142 6.13 -9.32 -2.50
CA ASN A 142 4.79 -9.05 -1.96
C ASN A 142 4.42 -7.56 -1.90
N GLU A 143 5.39 -6.64 -1.90
CA GLU A 143 5.10 -5.20 -1.95
C GLU A 143 5.14 -4.67 -3.39
N VAL A 144 4.13 -5.05 -4.16
CA VAL A 144 3.90 -4.57 -5.53
C VAL A 144 3.27 -3.18 -5.48
N GLN A 145 3.90 -2.19 -6.10
CA GLN A 145 3.35 -0.84 -6.21
C GLN A 145 3.33 -0.38 -7.67
N ASN A 146 2.22 0.21 -8.10
CA ASN A 146 2.17 0.85 -9.41
C ASN A 146 3.19 1.99 -9.47
N VAL A 147 3.94 2.06 -10.56
CA VAL A 147 5.00 3.07 -10.69
C VAL A 147 4.42 4.42 -11.09
N ILE A 148 3.46 4.42 -12.01
CA ILE A 148 2.77 5.63 -12.49
C ILE A 148 1.32 5.62 -12.02
N GLN A 149 0.88 6.77 -11.50
CA GLN A 149 -0.53 7.06 -11.25
C GLN A 149 -0.99 8.21 -12.16
N TYR A 150 -2.04 7.97 -12.93
CA TYR A 150 -2.70 8.98 -13.74
C TYR A 150 -3.95 9.52 -13.04
N GLU A 151 -4.07 10.84 -12.97
CA GLU A 151 -5.26 11.55 -12.50
C GLU A 151 -5.64 12.64 -13.51
N LYS A 152 -6.92 12.66 -13.91
CA LYS A 152 -7.47 13.77 -14.70
C LYS A 152 -8.20 14.74 -13.77
N LYS A 153 -7.79 16.02 -13.75
CA LYS A 153 -8.42 17.07 -12.95
C LYS A 153 -8.91 18.19 -13.88
N GLY A 154 -10.17 18.08 -14.30
CA GLY A 154 -10.72 18.99 -15.31
C GLY A 154 -10.09 18.76 -16.69
N SER A 155 -9.46 19.77 -17.26
CA SER A 155 -8.65 19.70 -18.48
C SER A 155 -7.26 19.12 -18.24
N ASP A 156 -6.76 19.19 -17.01
CA ASP A 156 -5.35 18.95 -16.71
C ASP A 156 -5.10 17.46 -16.48
N GLU A 157 -4.06 16.94 -17.15
CA GLU A 157 -3.58 15.57 -16.98
C GLU A 157 -2.41 15.57 -16.00
N HIS A 158 -2.52 14.78 -14.94
CA HIS A 158 -1.49 14.66 -13.92
C HIS A 158 -0.92 13.24 -13.94
N LEU A 159 0.40 13.13 -14.06
CA LEU A 159 1.11 11.88 -13.81
C LEU A 159 1.92 12.05 -12.54
N LYS A 160 1.77 11.08 -11.64
CA LYS A 160 2.55 10.97 -10.42
C LYS A 160 3.38 9.71 -10.45
N VAL A 161 4.54 9.74 -9.81
CA VAL A 161 5.47 8.61 -9.75
C VAL A 161 5.64 8.16 -8.31
N SER A 162 5.68 6.85 -8.08
CA SER A 162 5.90 6.27 -6.75
C SER A 162 7.19 6.80 -6.13
N LYS A 163 7.10 7.33 -4.90
CA LYS A 163 8.28 7.73 -4.12
C LYS A 163 9.15 6.54 -3.77
N LYS A 164 8.54 5.37 -3.55
CA LYS A 164 9.26 4.13 -3.27
C LYS A 164 10.16 3.71 -4.43
N PHE A 165 9.66 3.83 -5.67
CA PHE A 165 10.45 3.61 -6.88
C PHE A 165 11.58 4.63 -7.01
N LEU A 166 11.31 5.91 -6.71
CA LEU A 166 12.30 6.99 -6.81
C LEU A 166 13.43 6.89 -5.77
N ALA A 167 13.16 6.27 -4.61
CA ALA A 167 14.12 6.17 -3.52
C ALA A 167 15.42 5.44 -3.92
N ASP A 168 15.37 4.56 -4.92
CA ASP A 168 16.56 3.87 -5.44
C ASP A 168 17.51 4.78 -6.24
N TYR A 169 17.03 5.94 -6.70
CA TYR A 169 17.74 6.79 -7.66
C TYR A 169 18.08 8.17 -7.12
N VAL A 170 17.29 8.67 -6.17
CA VAL A 170 17.30 10.06 -5.71
C VAL A 170 17.88 10.17 -4.31
N VAL A 171 18.71 11.19 -4.09
CA VAL A 171 19.30 11.49 -2.77
C VAL A 171 18.21 11.76 -1.73
N HIS A 172 18.30 11.06 -0.59
CA HIS A 172 17.43 11.22 0.59
C HIS A 172 18.22 11.00 1.89
N GLU A 173 17.60 11.31 3.03
CA GLU A 173 18.23 11.26 4.36
C GLU A 173 18.85 9.90 4.74
N ASP A 174 18.18 8.79 4.41
CA ASP A 174 18.68 7.41 4.65
C ASP A 174 19.63 6.86 3.57
N SER A 175 20.15 7.67 2.64
CA SER A 175 20.98 7.16 1.53
C SER A 175 22.36 6.71 2.04
N GLU A 176 22.55 5.40 2.26
CA GLU A 176 23.84 4.81 2.70
C GLU A 176 24.89 4.70 1.57
N TRP A 177 24.45 4.71 0.30
CA TRP A 177 25.31 4.62 -0.90
C TRP A 177 24.96 5.73 -1.89
N ASN A 178 25.89 6.04 -2.81
CA ASN A 178 25.86 7.10 -3.82
C ASN A 178 24.60 7.12 -4.72
N THR A 179 23.41 7.42 -4.20
CA THR A 179 22.35 8.01 -5.02
C THR A 179 22.92 9.28 -5.64
N VAL A 180 22.78 9.37 -6.96
CA VAL A 180 23.49 10.39 -7.74
C VAL A 180 22.58 11.50 -8.21
N TYR A 181 21.27 11.34 -8.16
CA TYR A 181 20.32 12.31 -8.71
C TYR A 181 19.61 13.13 -7.62
N GLU A 182 19.31 14.36 -7.97
CA GLU A 182 18.44 15.28 -7.24
C GLU A 182 17.20 15.57 -8.08
N LEU A 183 16.08 15.87 -7.44
CA LEU A 183 14.87 16.29 -8.14
C LEU A 183 14.96 17.77 -8.52
N VAL A 184 14.71 18.05 -9.79
CA VAL A 184 14.52 19.41 -10.29
C VAL A 184 13.18 19.46 -11.01
N VAL A 185 12.40 20.46 -10.68
CA VAL A 185 11.15 20.79 -11.36
C VAL A 185 11.46 21.76 -12.47
N GLU A 186 11.09 21.42 -13.69
CA GLU A 186 11.09 22.34 -14.81
C GLU A 186 9.68 22.80 -15.11
N PHE A 187 9.49 24.10 -15.27
CA PHE A 187 8.18 24.66 -15.55
C PHE A 187 8.23 25.77 -16.59
N GLU A 188 7.11 25.93 -17.27
CA GLU A 188 6.83 27.03 -18.16
C GLU A 188 5.48 27.65 -17.79
N TYR A 189 5.48 28.95 -17.55
CA TYR A 189 4.27 29.74 -17.34
C TYR A 189 4.16 30.80 -18.42
N ARG A 190 3.00 30.87 -19.08
CA ARG A 190 2.70 31.90 -20.09
C ARG A 190 1.42 32.61 -19.70
N ASN A 191 1.38 33.94 -19.87
CA ASN A 191 0.15 34.72 -19.70
C ASN A 191 0.15 35.92 -20.64
N LYS A 192 -0.98 36.19 -21.30
CA LYS A 192 -1.19 37.35 -22.18
C LYS A 192 -1.21 38.69 -21.45
N THR A 193 -1.38 38.66 -20.12
CA THR A 193 -1.29 39.85 -19.28
C THR A 193 -0.30 39.58 -18.17
N ASN A 194 0.74 40.40 -18.07
CA ASN A 194 1.63 40.35 -16.92
C ASN A 194 0.86 40.73 -15.63
N THR A 195 0.73 39.77 -14.72
CA THR A 195 0.09 39.94 -13.41
C THR A 195 1.09 40.12 -12.26
N PHE A 196 2.39 40.02 -12.54
CA PHE A 196 3.47 40.15 -11.55
C PHE A 196 3.89 41.61 -11.38
N GLU A 197 4.01 42.02 -10.13
CA GLU A 197 4.42 43.37 -9.71
C GLU A 197 5.95 43.53 -9.74
N GLN A 198 6.68 42.44 -9.45
CA GLN A 198 8.14 42.39 -9.49
C GLN A 198 8.59 41.17 -10.30
N LEU A 199 9.47 41.42 -11.28
CA LEU A 199 10.03 40.41 -12.18
C LEU A 199 11.49 40.07 -11.88
N ASP A 200 12.13 40.80 -10.96
CA ASP A 200 13.52 40.52 -10.61
C ASP A 200 13.59 39.24 -9.78
N TYR A 201 14.43 38.29 -10.18
CA TYR A 201 14.77 37.11 -9.39
C TYR A 201 16.28 36.87 -9.42
N GLN A 202 16.87 36.67 -8.24
CA GLN A 202 18.29 36.34 -8.17
C GLN A 202 18.50 34.84 -8.29
N ASN A 203 18.92 34.42 -9.49
CA ASN A 203 19.32 33.03 -9.76
C ASN A 203 20.40 32.56 -8.78
N ASN A 204 20.27 31.31 -8.35
CA ASN A 204 21.13 30.69 -7.34
C ASN A 204 21.23 29.18 -7.58
N GLU A 205 22.02 28.49 -6.76
CA GLU A 205 22.28 27.04 -6.90
C GLU A 205 21.00 26.16 -6.83
N SER A 206 19.92 26.68 -6.22
CA SER A 206 18.66 25.95 -6.06
C SER A 206 17.60 26.30 -7.09
N ALA A 207 17.80 27.36 -7.88
CA ALA A 207 16.80 27.81 -8.84
C ALA A 207 17.39 28.72 -9.92
N PHE A 208 17.00 28.45 -11.16
CA PHE A 208 17.22 29.30 -12.31
C PHE A 208 15.88 29.70 -12.92
N ILE A 209 15.66 31.00 -13.09
CA ILE A 209 14.46 31.58 -13.69
C ILE A 209 14.88 32.49 -14.85
N ASP A 210 14.23 32.30 -15.99
CA ASP A 210 14.36 33.12 -17.20
C ASP A 210 13.00 33.73 -17.53
N ILE A 211 12.98 35.05 -17.69
CA ILE A 211 11.75 35.83 -17.82
C ILE A 211 11.84 36.63 -19.10
N SER A 212 10.83 36.46 -19.94
CA SER A 212 10.68 37.25 -21.16
C SER A 212 9.32 37.94 -21.16
N THR A 213 9.32 39.20 -21.58
CA THR A 213 8.09 39.99 -21.74
C THR A 213 8.03 40.55 -23.15
N SER A 214 6.85 40.52 -23.76
CA SER A 214 6.62 41.09 -25.09
C SER A 214 5.20 41.62 -25.16
N SER A 215 5.03 42.91 -25.46
CA SER A 215 3.72 43.53 -25.69
C SER A 215 2.66 43.33 -24.59
N GLY A 216 3.09 43.12 -23.33
CA GLY A 216 2.20 42.87 -22.19
C GLY A 216 2.09 41.39 -21.81
N ASP A 217 2.50 40.49 -22.70
CA ASP A 217 2.62 39.06 -22.44
C ASP A 217 3.85 38.79 -21.56
N ILE A 218 3.77 37.75 -20.75
CA ILE A 218 4.86 37.22 -19.94
C ILE A 218 5.04 35.73 -20.21
N MET A 219 6.30 35.31 -20.34
CA MET A 219 6.71 33.93 -20.33
C MET A 219 7.83 33.75 -19.31
N ILE A 220 7.62 32.83 -18.36
CA ILE A 220 8.56 32.47 -17.32
C ILE A 220 8.94 31.01 -17.53
N LEU A 221 10.23 30.76 -17.70
CA LEU A 221 10.81 29.43 -17.71
C LEU A 221 11.61 29.27 -16.43
N GLY A 222 11.50 28.12 -15.78
CA GLY A 222 12.29 27.90 -14.58
C GLY A 222 12.67 26.45 -14.33
N SER A 223 13.79 26.29 -13.64
CA SER A 223 14.29 25.02 -13.10
C SER A 223 14.55 25.21 -11.61
N ILE A 224 13.81 24.49 -10.77
CA ILE A 224 13.82 24.63 -9.31
C ILE A 224 14.18 23.29 -8.68
N LYS A 225 15.24 23.26 -7.87
CA LYS A 225 15.53 22.11 -7.00
C LYS A 225 14.41 21.94 -5.99
N VAL A 226 13.88 20.72 -5.90
CA VAL A 226 12.85 20.37 -4.91
C VAL A 226 13.35 19.23 -4.01
N PRO A 227 12.93 19.18 -2.74
CA PRO A 227 13.34 18.11 -1.86
C PRO A 227 12.63 16.81 -2.25
N PHE A 228 13.34 15.70 -2.07
CA PHE A 228 12.75 14.37 -2.08
C PHE A 228 12.69 13.86 -0.65
N LYS A 229 11.47 13.70 -0.15
CA LYS A 229 11.21 12.99 1.11
C LYS A 229 10.76 11.58 0.76
N LYS A 230 11.47 10.59 1.27
CA LYS A 230 11.04 9.20 1.18
C LYS A 230 9.68 9.09 1.86
N GLU A 231 8.88 8.11 1.46
CA GLU A 231 7.66 7.80 2.20
C GLU A 231 8.07 7.34 3.60
N ASP A 232 7.91 8.23 4.59
CA ASP A 232 8.06 7.87 5.99
C ASP A 232 6.97 6.85 6.30
N ARG A 233 7.37 5.62 6.59
CA ARG A 233 6.47 4.69 7.27
C ARG A 233 6.08 5.38 8.57
N LYS A 234 4.79 5.71 8.70
CA LYS A 234 4.23 6.26 9.93
C LYS A 234 4.78 5.48 11.11
N GLU A 235 5.51 6.15 12.00
CA GLU A 235 6.05 5.48 13.19
C GLU A 235 4.86 4.98 14.01
N ARG A 236 4.73 3.65 14.10
CA ARG A 236 3.62 3.01 14.80
C ARG A 236 4.01 2.78 16.24
N THR A 237 3.20 3.27 17.17
CA THR A 237 3.38 3.01 18.60
C THR A 237 2.84 1.63 18.95
N ILE A 238 3.52 0.59 18.48
CA ILE A 238 3.17 -0.80 18.75
C ILE A 238 4.16 -1.39 19.73
N LYS A 239 3.62 -2.10 20.73
CA LYS A 239 4.38 -2.91 21.67
C LYS A 239 4.35 -4.38 21.25
N VAL A 240 5.52 -4.98 21.41
CA VAL A 240 5.78 -6.37 21.06
C VAL A 240 6.32 -7.07 22.29
N ILE A 241 5.80 -8.26 22.58
CA ILE A 241 6.33 -9.13 23.62
C ILE A 241 7.47 -9.93 22.98
N ASP A 242 8.71 -9.64 23.38
CA ASP A 242 9.89 -10.29 22.84
C ASP A 242 9.88 -11.81 23.10
N LEU A 243 10.17 -12.61 22.08
CA LEU A 243 10.12 -14.07 22.20
C LEU A 243 11.24 -14.63 23.10
N ASN A 244 12.38 -13.95 23.21
CA ASN A 244 13.54 -14.47 23.93
C ASN A 244 13.46 -14.18 25.44
N ASN A 245 13.07 -12.95 25.80
CA ASN A 245 13.10 -12.49 27.19
C ASN A 245 11.71 -12.14 27.76
N HIS A 246 10.66 -12.15 26.93
CA HIS A 246 9.28 -11.83 27.29
C HIS A 246 9.08 -10.42 27.85
N ILE A 247 9.98 -9.49 27.51
CA ILE A 247 9.87 -8.09 27.87
C ILE A 247 9.18 -7.35 26.72
N LEU A 248 8.35 -6.36 27.08
CA LEU A 248 7.76 -5.46 26.10
C LEU A 248 8.85 -4.58 25.47
N ARG A 249 8.91 -4.57 24.15
CA ARG A 249 9.75 -3.68 23.37
C ARG A 249 8.94 -2.93 22.32
N ASN A 250 9.56 -1.93 21.72
CA ASN A 250 8.98 -1.27 20.55
C ASN A 250 9.02 -2.23 19.35
N HIS A 251 8.00 -2.08 18.51
CA HIS A 251 7.91 -2.74 17.21
C HIS A 251 9.10 -2.43 16.30
N ASN A 252 9.60 -3.47 15.66
CA ASN A 252 10.59 -3.42 14.61
C ASN A 252 9.90 -3.60 13.23
N PRO A 253 9.69 -2.51 12.48
CA PRO A 253 9.06 -2.58 11.16
C PRO A 253 9.94 -3.21 10.09
N LYS A 254 11.19 -3.61 10.40
CA LYS A 254 12.11 -4.27 9.48
C LYS A 254 12.15 -5.80 9.67
N ASN A 255 11.51 -6.35 10.70
CA ASN A 255 11.46 -7.78 10.95
C ASN A 255 10.40 -8.47 10.07
N TYR A 256 10.78 -8.96 8.90
CA TYR A 256 9.84 -9.57 7.91
C TYR A 256 10.01 -11.07 7.71
N ASN A 257 11.10 -11.63 8.22
CA ASN A 257 11.50 -13.02 8.09
C ASN A 257 11.34 -13.80 9.40
N GLY A 258 10.98 -13.12 10.50
CA GLY A 258 10.83 -13.73 11.82
C GLY A 258 12.15 -14.28 12.34
N ASP A 259 13.22 -13.49 12.22
CA ASP A 259 14.56 -13.89 12.65
C ASP A 259 14.77 -13.74 14.16
N THR A 260 16.01 -13.54 14.61
CA THR A 260 16.40 -13.61 16.03
C THR A 260 15.69 -12.61 16.93
N ASP A 261 15.13 -11.53 16.35
CA ASP A 261 14.44 -10.47 17.07
C ASP A 261 12.91 -10.57 16.90
N GLU A 262 12.36 -11.78 16.88
CA GLU A 262 10.91 -12.01 16.76
C GLU A 262 10.14 -11.76 18.07
N GLY A 263 8.84 -11.49 17.97
CA GLY A 263 7.98 -11.34 19.12
C GLY A 263 6.50 -11.37 18.78
N PHE A 264 5.65 -11.24 19.80
CA PHE A 264 4.21 -11.28 19.66
C PHE A 264 3.61 -9.88 19.67
N VAL A 265 2.80 -9.58 18.67
CA VAL A 265 1.92 -8.42 18.63
C VAL A 265 0.52 -8.87 19.03
N VAL A 266 0.10 -8.48 20.23
CA VAL A 266 -1.19 -8.89 20.79
C VAL A 266 -2.19 -7.74 20.66
N PHE A 267 -3.39 -8.06 20.21
CA PHE A 267 -4.51 -7.12 20.15
C PHE A 267 -5.71 -7.67 20.92
N SER A 268 -6.55 -6.76 21.43
CA SER A 268 -7.85 -7.12 21.99
C SER A 268 -8.83 -7.56 20.89
N LYS A 269 -9.96 -8.16 21.29
CA LYS A 269 -10.99 -8.67 20.36
C LYS A 269 -11.57 -7.62 19.39
N GLU A 270 -11.48 -6.34 19.70
CA GLU A 270 -11.97 -5.28 18.83
C GLU A 270 -11.19 -5.23 17.50
N ALA A 271 -9.88 -5.52 17.50
CA ALA A 271 -9.10 -5.66 16.28
C ALA A 271 -9.61 -6.80 15.39
N TYR A 272 -10.06 -7.88 16.03
CA TYR A 272 -10.60 -9.05 15.34
C TYR A 272 -11.87 -8.73 14.55
N GLU A 273 -12.78 -7.91 15.08
CA GLU A 273 -13.98 -7.48 14.34
C GLU A 273 -13.64 -6.68 13.08
N ILE A 274 -12.61 -5.83 13.13
CA ILE A 274 -12.12 -5.07 11.97
C ILE A 274 -11.49 -6.03 10.93
N LEU A 275 -10.73 -7.01 11.39
CA LEU A 275 -10.09 -7.98 10.51
C LEU A 275 -11.10 -8.84 9.76
N LYS A 276 -12.24 -9.21 10.37
CA LYS A 276 -13.31 -9.96 9.69
C LYS A 276 -13.87 -9.27 8.45
N GLU A 277 -13.87 -7.94 8.42
CA GLU A 277 -14.36 -7.17 7.27
C GLU A 277 -13.47 -7.36 6.04
N SER A 278 -12.17 -7.56 6.24
CA SER A 278 -11.16 -7.60 5.17
C SER A 278 -10.60 -9.00 4.91
N TYR A 279 -10.75 -9.91 5.86
CA TYR A 279 -10.17 -11.25 5.81
C TYR A 279 -11.18 -12.36 6.14
N TYR A 280 -10.91 -13.54 5.60
CA TYR A 280 -11.51 -14.80 6.02
C TYR A 280 -10.62 -15.51 7.04
N PHE A 281 -11.20 -16.08 8.10
CA PHE A 281 -10.47 -16.86 9.11
C PHE A 281 -10.57 -18.35 8.78
N TYR A 282 -9.42 -18.98 8.54
CA TYR A 282 -9.33 -20.40 8.20
C TYR A 282 -8.14 -21.08 8.90
N GLY A 283 -8.42 -21.76 10.01
CA GLY A 283 -7.40 -22.49 10.78
C GLY A 283 -6.64 -21.55 11.69
N ILE A 284 -5.34 -21.39 11.45
CA ILE A 284 -4.46 -20.43 12.14
C ILE A 284 -3.89 -19.40 11.16
N GLU A 285 -4.71 -19.09 10.14
CA GLU A 285 -4.41 -18.11 9.10
C GLU A 285 -5.63 -17.24 8.84
N ILE A 286 -5.36 -15.99 8.46
CA ILE A 286 -6.33 -15.11 7.80
C ILE A 286 -6.00 -15.02 6.31
N ILE A 287 -7.02 -14.96 5.45
CA ILE A 287 -6.90 -14.90 3.99
C ILE A 287 -7.57 -13.62 3.48
N ASP A 288 -6.88 -12.85 2.65
CA ASP A 288 -7.40 -11.57 2.12
C ASP A 288 -8.62 -11.82 1.23
N ARG A 289 -9.73 -11.10 1.49
CA ARG A 289 -10.96 -11.19 0.70
C ARG A 289 -10.80 -10.65 -0.73
N GLN A 290 -9.88 -9.73 -0.96
CA GLN A 290 -9.59 -9.15 -2.28
C GLN A 290 -8.56 -9.96 -3.07
N ASP A 291 -7.69 -10.69 -2.37
CA ASP A 291 -6.64 -11.52 -2.97
C ASP A 291 -6.48 -12.83 -2.17
N ILE A 292 -7.26 -13.84 -2.54
CA ILE A 292 -7.31 -15.13 -1.83
C ILE A 292 -5.99 -15.92 -1.85
N THR A 293 -4.99 -15.47 -2.63
CA THR A 293 -3.65 -16.08 -2.63
C THR A 293 -2.79 -15.59 -1.48
N LYS A 294 -3.17 -14.48 -0.82
CA LYS A 294 -2.46 -13.91 0.31
C LYS A 294 -3.06 -14.42 1.62
N SER A 295 -2.23 -15.09 2.41
CA SER A 295 -2.56 -15.45 3.78
C SER A 295 -1.49 -14.97 4.75
N ILE A 296 -1.92 -14.75 6.00
CA ILE A 296 -1.08 -14.29 7.11
C ILE A 296 -1.37 -15.20 8.29
N LEU A 297 -0.31 -15.70 8.95
CA LEU A 297 -0.49 -16.54 10.13
C LEU A 297 -1.00 -15.69 11.30
N VAL A 298 -1.97 -16.24 12.01
CA VAL A 298 -2.57 -15.58 13.16
C VAL A 298 -3.04 -16.61 14.17
N ASP A 299 -2.96 -16.27 15.45
CA ASP A 299 -3.66 -17.01 16.48
C ASP A 299 -4.78 -16.16 17.06
N TYR A 300 -5.99 -16.70 17.14
CA TYR A 300 -7.15 -15.97 17.58
C TYR A 300 -7.94 -16.75 18.63
N PHE A 301 -8.40 -16.01 19.61
CA PHE A 301 -9.13 -16.46 20.78
C PHE A 301 -10.37 -15.57 20.95
N PRO A 302 -11.34 -15.96 21.80
CA PRO A 302 -12.54 -15.15 22.01
C PRO A 302 -12.27 -13.70 22.49
N GLU A 303 -11.17 -13.45 23.20
CA GLU A 303 -10.88 -12.13 23.80
C GLU A 303 -9.65 -11.42 23.19
N LYS A 304 -8.87 -12.10 22.35
CA LYS A 304 -7.63 -11.54 21.79
C LYS A 304 -7.23 -12.18 20.48
N ILE A 305 -6.39 -11.48 19.74
CA ILE A 305 -5.74 -11.98 18.53
C ILE A 305 -4.24 -11.67 18.60
N VAL A 306 -3.43 -12.60 18.12
CA VAL A 306 -1.97 -12.58 18.25
C VAL A 306 -1.34 -12.83 16.91
N PHE A 307 -0.42 -11.95 16.54
CA PHE A 307 0.46 -12.11 15.40
C PHE A 307 1.90 -12.32 15.88
N PHE A 308 2.67 -13.09 15.12
CA PHE A 308 4.12 -12.88 15.12
C PHE A 308 4.42 -11.51 14.52
N GLU A 309 5.48 -10.84 14.95
CA GLU A 309 5.81 -9.48 14.49
C GLU A 309 6.01 -9.45 12.97
N ALA A 310 6.66 -10.48 12.42
CA ALA A 310 6.81 -10.63 10.97
C ALA A 310 5.47 -10.77 10.24
N GLU A 311 4.50 -11.47 10.82
CA GLU A 311 3.16 -11.64 10.25
C GLU A 311 2.33 -10.35 10.34
N TYR A 312 2.41 -9.64 11.47
CA TYR A 312 1.83 -8.31 11.61
C TYR A 312 2.43 -7.36 10.56
N ASN A 313 3.74 -7.44 10.29
CA ASN A 313 4.41 -6.61 9.31
C ASN A 313 3.90 -6.80 7.88
N LYS A 314 3.35 -7.98 7.54
CA LYS A 314 2.71 -8.25 6.24
C LYS A 314 1.35 -7.57 6.08
N LEU A 315 0.69 -7.13 7.16
CA LEU A 315 -0.60 -6.45 7.05
C LEU A 315 -0.46 -5.10 6.31
N PRO A 316 -1.41 -4.74 5.43
CA PRO A 316 -1.44 -3.43 4.79
C PRO A 316 -1.57 -2.31 5.82
N ASP A 317 -0.94 -1.16 5.55
CA ASP A 317 -0.97 -0.01 6.47
C ASP A 317 -2.38 0.49 6.77
N LYS A 318 -3.30 0.40 5.80
CA LYS A 318 -4.72 0.76 6.00
C LYS A 318 -5.42 -0.12 7.03
N ILE A 319 -4.99 -1.37 7.20
CA ILE A 319 -5.52 -2.28 8.22
C ILE A 319 -4.85 -1.98 9.55
N LYS A 320 -3.52 -1.88 9.57
CA LYS A 320 -2.74 -1.51 10.77
C LYS A 320 -3.27 -0.21 11.40
N ASP A 321 -3.51 0.82 10.60
CA ASP A 321 -4.08 2.11 11.05
C ASP A 321 -5.40 1.99 11.80
N LYS A 322 -6.20 0.95 11.52
CA LYS A 322 -7.46 0.69 12.23
C LYS A 322 -7.27 -0.14 13.49
N ILE A 323 -6.33 -1.09 13.48
CA ILE A 323 -6.17 -2.07 14.58
C ILE A 323 -5.15 -1.67 15.64
N ASP A 324 -4.20 -0.79 15.31
CA ASP A 324 -3.07 -0.43 16.19
C ASP A 324 -3.52 0.10 17.56
N ILE A 325 -4.65 0.82 17.61
CA ILE A 325 -5.23 1.35 18.84
C ILE A 325 -5.67 0.27 19.85
N TYR A 326 -5.79 -0.98 19.40
CA TYR A 326 -6.18 -2.12 20.21
C TYR A 326 -4.99 -3.00 20.63
N ASN A 327 -3.75 -2.55 20.36
CA ASN A 327 -2.55 -3.26 20.79
C ASN A 327 -2.50 -3.34 22.33
N GLN A 328 -2.30 -4.54 22.85
CA GLN A 328 -2.29 -4.81 24.28
C GLN A 328 -0.87 -4.83 24.83
N GLU A 329 -0.61 -3.95 25.79
CA GLU A 329 0.67 -3.87 26.51
C GLU A 329 0.65 -4.76 27.78
N ILE A 330 0.09 -5.97 27.68
CA ILE A 330 -0.05 -6.88 28.82
C ILE A 330 0.97 -7.99 28.71
N LEU A 331 1.74 -8.21 29.78
CA LEU A 331 2.62 -9.37 29.91
C LEU A 331 1.77 -10.60 30.23
N TYR A 332 1.61 -11.46 29.23
CA TYR A 332 1.01 -12.79 29.38
C TYR A 332 2.11 -13.81 29.68
N ASN A 333 1.75 -14.92 30.32
CA ASN A 333 2.62 -16.09 30.33
C ASN A 333 2.70 -16.67 28.91
N LEU A 334 3.87 -17.10 28.42
CA LEU A 334 4.04 -17.60 27.04
C LEU A 334 2.99 -18.66 26.68
N ASP A 335 2.76 -19.60 27.60
CA ASP A 335 1.80 -20.70 27.48
C ASP A 335 0.35 -20.23 27.31
N GLU A 336 0.08 -18.95 27.63
CA GLU A 336 -1.22 -18.30 27.51
C GLU A 336 -1.29 -17.34 26.32
N ILE A 337 -0.16 -16.97 25.70
CA ILE A 337 -0.14 -16.02 24.56
C ILE A 337 -0.69 -16.68 23.31
N ILE A 338 -0.07 -17.80 22.92
CA ILE A 338 -0.39 -18.55 21.71
C ILE A 338 -0.93 -19.93 22.07
N SER A 339 -1.70 -20.50 21.16
CA SER A 339 -2.25 -21.83 21.26
C SER A 339 -1.14 -22.87 21.13
N LYS A 340 -1.40 -24.06 21.66
CA LYS A 340 -0.48 -25.19 21.51
C LYS A 340 -0.21 -25.53 20.04
N ALA A 341 -1.21 -25.37 19.16
CA ALA A 341 -1.03 -25.58 17.73
C ALA A 341 0.00 -24.60 17.14
N MET A 342 -0.14 -23.30 17.44
CA MET A 342 0.77 -22.27 16.96
C MET A 342 2.17 -22.45 17.53
N PHE A 343 2.29 -22.76 18.82
CA PHE A 343 3.58 -23.06 19.46
C PHE A 343 4.30 -24.23 18.78
N GLU A 344 3.58 -25.34 18.56
CA GLU A 344 4.16 -26.54 17.95
C GLU A 344 4.56 -26.31 16.49
N MET A 345 3.77 -25.52 15.75
CA MET A 345 4.06 -25.18 14.36
C MET A 345 5.27 -24.25 14.24
N GLN A 346 5.26 -23.11 14.93
CA GLN A 346 6.23 -22.04 14.70
C GLN A 346 7.51 -22.19 15.53
N LEU A 347 7.39 -22.67 16.78
CA LEU A 347 8.53 -22.71 17.71
C LEU A 347 9.16 -24.09 17.81
N ASN A 348 8.38 -25.17 17.77
CA ASN A 348 8.91 -26.53 17.77
C ASN A 348 9.12 -27.13 16.38
N SER A 349 8.66 -26.47 15.31
CA SER A 349 8.73 -26.99 13.93
C SER A 349 8.14 -28.41 13.78
N SER A 350 7.05 -28.70 14.50
CA SER A 350 6.44 -30.02 14.58
C SER A 350 5.44 -30.25 13.46
N TRP A 351 5.71 -31.17 12.54
CA TRP A 351 4.76 -31.57 11.47
C TRP A 351 3.40 -32.08 11.97
N GLY A 352 3.29 -32.46 13.25
CA GLY A 352 2.06 -32.93 13.87
C GLY A 352 1.29 -31.86 14.63
N TRP A 353 1.51 -30.57 14.34
CA TRP A 353 0.88 -29.45 15.06
C TRP A 353 -0.65 -29.42 14.94
N GLU A 354 -1.19 -29.88 13.80
CA GLU A 354 -2.64 -29.89 13.52
C GLU A 354 -3.46 -30.65 14.56
N LYS A 355 -2.87 -31.67 15.22
CA LYS A 355 -3.56 -32.46 16.26
C LYS A 355 -3.88 -31.65 17.52
N TYR A 356 -3.31 -30.44 17.65
CA TYR A 356 -3.54 -29.53 18.75
C TYR A 356 -4.50 -28.38 18.40
N LEU A 357 -5.02 -28.34 17.17
CA LEU A 357 -5.99 -27.33 16.77
C LEU A 357 -7.31 -27.50 17.52
N GLU A 358 -7.94 -26.36 17.84
CA GLU A 358 -9.29 -26.33 18.37
C GLU A 358 -10.32 -26.82 17.31
N PRO A 359 -11.49 -27.31 17.74
CA PRO A 359 -12.48 -27.89 16.83
C PRO A 359 -12.89 -27.03 15.64
N ASP A 360 -13.02 -25.72 15.84
CA ASP A 360 -13.35 -24.75 14.80
C ASP A 360 -12.21 -24.59 13.82
N LYS A 361 -10.97 -24.47 14.29
CA LYS A 361 -9.76 -24.35 13.45
C LYS A 361 -9.50 -25.63 12.65
N LEU A 362 -9.79 -26.80 13.23
CA LEU A 362 -9.77 -28.10 12.54
C LEU A 362 -10.81 -28.14 11.41
N LEU A 363 -12.05 -27.76 11.70
CA LEU A 363 -13.12 -27.75 10.70
C LEU A 363 -12.82 -26.74 9.59
N ALA A 364 -12.31 -25.56 9.96
CA ALA A 364 -11.89 -24.53 9.02
C ALA A 364 -10.82 -25.04 8.06
N SER A 365 -9.78 -25.70 8.57
CA SER A 365 -8.71 -26.28 7.74
C SER A 365 -9.26 -27.29 6.74
N LEU A 366 -10.21 -28.14 7.16
CA LEU A 366 -10.88 -29.10 6.29
C LEU A 366 -11.75 -28.42 5.21
N PHE A 367 -12.46 -27.34 5.57
CA PHE A 367 -13.24 -26.55 4.63
C PHE A 367 -12.38 -25.81 3.63
N ARG A 368 -11.21 -25.31 4.04
CA ARG A 368 -10.21 -24.74 3.14
C ARG A 368 -9.69 -25.78 2.15
N GLU A 369 -9.44 -27.00 2.59
CA GLU A 369 -8.95 -28.07 1.71
C GLU A 369 -10.02 -28.52 0.69
N ARG A 370 -11.26 -28.70 1.14
CA ARG A 370 -12.31 -29.40 0.35
C ARG A 370 -13.34 -28.48 -0.30
N TYR A 371 -13.59 -27.30 0.27
CA TYR A 371 -14.78 -26.49 -0.05
C TYR A 371 -14.49 -24.99 -0.22
N PHE A 372 -13.22 -24.59 -0.40
CA PHE A 372 -12.81 -23.19 -0.31
C PHE A 372 -13.64 -22.24 -1.18
N ASN A 373 -13.72 -22.51 -2.48
CA ASN A 373 -14.44 -21.63 -3.43
C ASN A 373 -15.91 -21.40 -3.03
N ILE A 374 -16.63 -22.48 -2.71
CA ILE A 374 -18.05 -22.40 -2.33
C ILE A 374 -18.20 -21.71 -0.97
N SER A 375 -17.22 -21.89 -0.07
CA SER A 375 -17.23 -21.28 1.25
C SER A 375 -17.01 -19.76 1.16
N THR A 376 -16.06 -19.31 0.34
CA THR A 376 -15.80 -17.88 0.10
C THR A 376 -16.96 -17.19 -0.61
N ASP A 377 -17.60 -17.85 -1.60
CA ASP A 377 -18.81 -17.34 -2.28
C ASP A 377 -19.97 -17.08 -1.31
N ARG A 378 -20.00 -17.83 -0.20
CA ARG A 378 -21.00 -17.73 0.87
C ARG A 378 -20.54 -16.86 2.04
N ASN A 379 -19.41 -16.18 1.91
CA ASN A 379 -18.78 -15.39 2.96
C ASN A 379 -18.51 -16.17 4.26
N LEU A 380 -18.31 -17.48 4.18
CA LEU A 380 -18.03 -18.31 5.35
C LEU A 380 -16.65 -18.00 5.92
N SER A 381 -16.62 -17.66 7.20
CA SER A 381 -15.41 -17.44 8.00
C SER A 381 -15.57 -18.17 9.33
N PHE A 382 -14.51 -18.84 9.80
CA PHE A 382 -14.54 -19.63 11.03
C PHE A 382 -14.19 -18.77 12.24
N THR A 383 -15.16 -17.96 12.64
CA THR A 383 -15.06 -16.95 13.68
C THR A 383 -16.01 -17.27 14.83
N TYR A 384 -15.59 -17.01 16.07
CA TYR A 384 -16.50 -17.09 17.22
C TYR A 384 -17.70 -16.17 16.99
N PRO A 385 -18.93 -16.69 17.12
CA PRO A 385 -20.14 -15.91 16.89
C PRO A 385 -20.39 -14.94 18.04
N ASN A 386 -20.71 -13.69 17.72
CA ASN A 386 -20.99 -12.64 18.69
C ASN A 386 -22.42 -12.69 19.23
N ASN A 387 -23.32 -13.34 18.50
CA ASN A 387 -24.73 -13.47 18.85
C ASN A 387 -25.36 -14.71 18.21
N LEU A 388 -26.59 -15.04 18.64
CA LEU A 388 -27.31 -16.22 18.18
C LEU A 388 -27.69 -16.16 16.69
N ALA A 389 -27.88 -14.97 16.12
CA ALA A 389 -28.21 -14.83 14.71
C ALA A 389 -27.02 -15.19 13.81
N GLU A 390 -25.83 -14.68 14.13
CA GLU A 390 -24.57 -15.04 13.47
C GLU A 390 -24.30 -16.55 13.59
N PHE A 391 -24.52 -17.14 14.78
CA PHE A 391 -24.33 -18.57 14.95
C PHE A 391 -25.33 -19.41 14.13
N GLY A 392 -26.60 -19.01 14.08
CA GLY A 392 -27.60 -19.68 13.25
C GLY A 392 -27.29 -19.61 11.76
N GLU A 393 -26.78 -18.46 11.27
CA GLU A 393 -26.31 -18.31 9.90
C GLU A 393 -25.11 -19.21 9.60
N PHE A 394 -24.12 -19.26 10.49
CA PHE A 394 -22.99 -20.16 10.37
C PHE A 394 -23.43 -21.63 10.25
N ILE A 395 -24.33 -22.11 11.12
CA ILE A 395 -24.88 -23.47 11.05
C ILE A 395 -25.52 -23.72 9.69
N ASN A 396 -26.38 -22.81 9.22
CA ASN A 396 -27.06 -22.98 7.93
C ASN A 396 -26.08 -23.10 6.76
N ILE A 397 -25.05 -22.24 6.72
CA ILE A 397 -24.02 -22.30 5.66
C ILE A 397 -23.23 -23.62 5.73
N ILE A 398 -22.84 -24.07 6.93
CA ILE A 398 -22.14 -25.34 7.11
C ILE A 398 -23.01 -26.52 6.65
N GLU A 399 -24.28 -26.58 7.03
CA GLU A 399 -25.21 -27.64 6.60
C GLU A 399 -25.42 -27.62 5.08
N GLU A 400 -25.49 -26.43 4.47
CA GLU A 400 -25.65 -26.27 3.02
C GLU A 400 -24.44 -26.77 2.24
N ILE A 401 -23.22 -26.47 2.71
CA ILE A 401 -21.97 -26.86 2.04
C ILE A 401 -21.67 -28.34 2.28
N SER A 402 -21.66 -28.77 3.56
CA SER A 402 -21.25 -30.12 3.96
C SER A 402 -22.33 -31.18 3.76
N LYS A 403 -23.61 -30.78 3.62
CA LYS A 403 -24.78 -31.68 3.63
C LYS A 403 -24.96 -32.47 4.93
N ILE A 404 -24.20 -32.16 5.98
CA ILE A 404 -24.36 -32.73 7.32
C ILE A 404 -25.31 -31.84 8.09
N ARG A 405 -26.50 -32.35 8.37
CA ARG A 405 -27.54 -31.62 9.08
C ARG A 405 -27.68 -32.05 10.54
N LEU A 406 -28.16 -31.14 11.38
CA LEU A 406 -28.41 -31.40 12.80
C LEU A 406 -29.33 -32.61 13.03
N ASP A 407 -30.29 -32.90 12.14
CA ASP A 407 -31.19 -34.07 12.23
C ASP A 407 -30.46 -35.43 12.19
N ARG A 408 -29.21 -35.47 11.70
CA ARG A 408 -28.36 -36.68 11.68
C ARG A 408 -27.62 -36.94 13.00
N PHE A 409 -27.76 -36.06 13.98
CA PHE A 409 -27.21 -36.22 15.33
C PHE A 409 -28.30 -36.64 16.32
N ASN A 410 -27.93 -36.87 17.58
CA ASN A 410 -28.88 -37.29 18.62
C ASN A 410 -29.89 -36.16 18.94
N GLN A 411 -31.09 -36.24 18.37
CA GLN A 411 -32.16 -35.25 18.55
C GLN A 411 -32.66 -35.11 20.00
N GLN A 412 -32.30 -36.05 20.89
CA GLN A 412 -32.66 -35.99 22.30
C GLN A 412 -31.60 -35.28 23.17
N SER A 413 -30.42 -34.96 22.62
CA SER A 413 -29.38 -34.21 23.35
C SER A 413 -29.81 -32.76 23.51
N ALA A 414 -29.63 -32.23 24.72
CA ALA A 414 -29.92 -30.83 25.03
C ALA A 414 -29.13 -29.88 24.11
N GLU A 415 -27.89 -30.22 23.76
CA GLU A 415 -27.08 -29.43 22.84
C GLU A 415 -27.63 -29.44 21.41
N VAL A 416 -28.07 -30.59 20.90
CA VAL A 416 -28.65 -30.67 19.54
C VAL A 416 -29.97 -29.91 19.46
N ILE A 417 -30.78 -29.96 20.53
CA ILE A 417 -32.01 -29.17 20.65
C ILE A 417 -31.69 -27.67 20.65
N ALA A 418 -30.70 -27.24 21.45
CA ALA A 418 -30.26 -25.85 21.49
C ALA A 418 -29.76 -25.37 20.12
N LEU A 419 -28.90 -26.15 19.45
CA LEU A 419 -28.39 -25.83 18.11
C LEU A 419 -29.51 -25.75 17.06
N THR A 420 -30.49 -26.66 17.14
CA THR A 420 -31.67 -26.65 16.26
C THR A 420 -32.48 -25.38 16.47
N ASN A 421 -32.73 -25.01 17.73
CA ASN A 421 -33.44 -23.79 18.07
C ASN A 421 -32.70 -22.52 17.58
N ILE A 422 -31.37 -22.48 17.70
CA ILE A 422 -30.51 -21.39 17.21
C ILE A 422 -30.63 -21.28 15.68
N ARG A 423 -30.47 -22.39 14.96
CA ARG A 423 -30.60 -22.45 13.49
C ARG A 423 -31.97 -21.97 13.01
N ASP A 424 -33.03 -22.43 13.67
CA ASP A 424 -34.42 -22.19 13.26
C ASP A 424 -34.99 -20.87 13.80
N LYS A 425 -34.17 -20.08 14.51
CA LYS A 425 -34.55 -18.79 15.13
C LYS A 425 -35.77 -18.92 16.04
N ALA A 426 -35.87 -20.04 16.76
CA ALA A 426 -36.92 -20.27 17.75
C ALA A 426 -36.72 -19.37 18.98
N ASN A 427 -37.71 -19.27 19.88
CA ASN A 427 -37.52 -18.61 21.17
C ASN A 427 -36.52 -19.40 22.01
N ILE A 428 -35.42 -18.76 22.39
CA ILE A 428 -34.35 -19.34 23.22
C ILE A 428 -34.21 -18.47 24.45
N ASP A 429 -34.05 -19.10 25.61
CA ASP A 429 -33.63 -18.39 26.81
C ASP A 429 -32.26 -17.74 26.58
N GLU A 430 -31.99 -16.64 27.28
CA GLU A 430 -30.75 -15.88 27.14
C GLU A 430 -29.53 -16.76 27.48
N LEU A 431 -28.72 -17.09 26.47
CA LEU A 431 -27.49 -17.88 26.64
C LEU A 431 -26.32 -16.94 26.96
N THR A 432 -25.48 -17.33 27.91
CA THR A 432 -24.22 -16.62 28.18
C THR A 432 -23.26 -16.74 26.99
N ASN A 433 -22.38 -15.76 26.80
CA ASN A 433 -21.35 -15.79 25.75
C ASN A 433 -20.49 -17.08 25.81
N SER A 434 -20.11 -17.50 27.03
CA SER A 434 -19.38 -18.74 27.26
C SER A 434 -20.14 -20.00 26.79
N SER A 435 -21.46 -20.01 26.95
CA SER A 435 -22.31 -21.12 26.50
C SER A 435 -22.42 -21.17 24.98
N ILE A 436 -22.50 -20.00 24.33
CA ILE A 436 -22.51 -19.88 22.87
C ILE A 436 -21.20 -20.42 22.28
N ILE A 437 -20.04 -19.97 22.80
CA ILE A 437 -18.73 -20.44 22.34
C ILE A 437 -18.57 -21.96 22.53
N ASN A 438 -19.02 -22.50 23.67
CA ASN A 438 -18.96 -23.94 23.92
C ASN A 438 -19.81 -24.74 22.91
N LEU A 439 -21.05 -24.30 22.64
CA LEU A 439 -21.91 -24.92 21.64
C LEU A 439 -21.31 -24.82 20.23
N TYR A 440 -20.71 -23.69 19.87
CA TYR A 440 -20.00 -23.50 18.60
C TYR A 440 -18.87 -24.51 18.43
N LEU A 441 -17.99 -24.65 19.43
CA LEU A 441 -16.88 -25.61 19.39
C LEU A 441 -17.37 -27.06 19.32
N LYS A 442 -18.42 -27.41 20.09
CA LYS A 442 -19.04 -28.75 20.03
C LYS A 442 -19.63 -29.05 18.66
N TYR A 443 -20.31 -28.08 18.05
CA TYR A 443 -20.86 -28.21 16.70
C TYR A 443 -19.74 -28.42 15.67
N CYS A 444 -18.69 -27.59 15.71
CA CYS A 444 -17.55 -27.72 14.81
C CYS A 444 -16.86 -29.09 14.94
N TYR A 445 -16.67 -29.57 16.18
CA TYR A 445 -16.12 -30.90 16.46
C TYR A 445 -16.98 -32.00 15.83
N ALA A 446 -18.30 -31.95 16.03
CA ALA A 446 -19.23 -32.97 15.56
C ALA A 446 -19.28 -33.04 14.03
N VAL A 447 -19.31 -31.89 13.34
CA VAL A 447 -19.28 -31.82 11.87
C VAL A 447 -17.94 -32.30 11.32
N ASN A 448 -16.82 -31.84 11.88
CA ASN A 448 -15.48 -32.29 11.45
C ASN A 448 -15.33 -33.81 11.57
N LYS A 449 -15.81 -34.40 12.67
CA LYS A 449 -15.78 -35.87 12.85
C LYS A 449 -16.56 -36.59 11.76
N ARG A 450 -17.77 -36.12 11.42
CA ARG A 450 -18.60 -36.71 10.36
C ARG A 450 -17.93 -36.61 8.99
N LEU A 451 -17.34 -35.46 8.64
CA LEU A 451 -16.65 -35.27 7.36
C LEU A 451 -15.38 -36.13 7.18
N ARG A 452 -14.80 -36.63 8.27
CA ARG A 452 -13.64 -37.53 8.24
C ARG A 452 -14.03 -39.02 8.18
N GLU A 453 -15.28 -39.34 8.50
CA GLU A 453 -15.83 -40.70 8.40
C GLU A 453 -16.38 -41.01 6.98
N GLU A 454 -16.66 -39.97 6.19
CA GLU A 454 -16.99 -40.03 4.75
C GLU A 454 -15.72 -39.95 3.89
#